data_AF-K5YW30-F1
#
_entry.id   AF-K5YW30-F1
#
_cell.length_a   1.000
_cell.length_b   1.000
_cell.length_c   1.000
_cell.angle_alpha   90.00
_cell.angle_beta   90.00
_cell.angle_gamma   90.00
#
_symmetry.space_group_name_H-M   'P 1'
#
loop_
_entity.id
_entity.type
_entity.pdbx_description
1 polymer ?
#
loop_
_entity_poly.entity_id
_entity_poly.type
_entity_poly.pdbx_seq_one_letter_code
_entity_poly.pdbx_strand_id
1 'polypeptide(L)' 'MNFHLVVLKPFGTFKRGDLITDAATVLKVLGGGNAASVVRVLAKGA' A
#
# COMPACT_ATOMS: atom_id res chain seq x y z
N MET A 1 -11.35 0.92 6.10
CA MET A 1 -9.92 1.33 6.14
C MET A 1 -9.85 2.78 5.68
N ASN A 2 -9.47 3.72 6.55
CA ASN A 2 -9.33 5.14 6.19
C ASN A 2 -7.89 5.48 5.73
N PHE A 3 -7.21 4.51 5.14
CA PHE A 3 -5.84 4.68 4.66
C PHE A 3 -5.63 3.86 3.40
N HIS A 4 -4.70 4.33 2.57
CA HIS A 4 -4.20 3.65 1.39
C HIS A 4 -2.72 3.35 1.58
N LEU A 5 -2.16 2.43 0.78
CA LEU A 5 -0.72 2.22 0.77
C LEU A 5 -0.10 2.95 -0.43
N VAL A 6 1.03 3.58 -0.21
CA VAL A 6 1.89 4.09 -1.30
C VAL A 6 3.15 3.24 -1.34
N VAL A 7 3.53 2.80 -2.53
CA VAL A 7 4.69 1.96 -2.75
C VAL A 7 5.96 2.80 -2.74
N LEU A 8 6.89 2.52 -1.83
CA LEU A 8 8.19 3.18 -1.74
C LEU A 8 9.29 2.42 -2.49
N LYS A 9 9.23 1.09 -2.45
CA LYS A 9 10.15 0.18 -3.15
C LYS A 9 9.32 -0.67 -4.12
N PRO A 10 9.68 -0.76 -5.40
CA PRO A 10 8.95 -1.61 -6.34
C PRO A 10 8.97 -3.08 -5.90
N PHE A 11 7.86 -3.78 -6.10
CA PHE A 11 7.76 -5.22 -5.87
C PHE A 11 6.65 -5.82 -6.74
N GLY A 12 6.87 -7.03 -7.25
CA GLY A 12 5.92 -7.69 -8.14
C GLY A 12 5.57 -6.80 -9.34
N THR A 13 4.28 -6.46 -9.46
CA THR A 13 3.76 -5.56 -10.50
C THR A 13 3.70 -4.09 -10.09
N PHE A 14 3.93 -3.78 -8.81
CA PHE A 14 3.81 -2.43 -8.27
C PHE A 14 5.12 -1.65 -8.40
N LYS A 15 5.01 -0.44 -8.92
CA LYS A 15 6.11 0.52 -9.08
C LYS A 15 6.12 1.50 -7.91
N ARG A 16 7.27 2.15 -7.71
CA ARG A 16 7.40 3.22 -6.71
C ARG A 16 6.45 4.36 -7.06
N GLY A 17 5.69 4.81 -6.07
CA GLY A 17 4.66 5.83 -6.21
C GLY A 17 3.26 5.28 -6.46
N ASP A 18 3.11 3.98 -6.73
CA ASP A 18 1.79 3.38 -6.94
C ASP A 18 0.94 3.45 -5.66
N LEU A 19 -0.33 3.75 -5.84
CA LEU A 19 -1.33 3.81 -4.78
C LEU A 19 -2.12 2.50 -4.76
N ILE A 20 -2.10 1.82 -3.62
CA ILE A 20 -2.89 0.61 -3.37
C ILE A 20 -4.07 1.01 -2.47
N THR A 21 -5.25 1.02 -3.06
CA THR A 21 -6.50 1.37 -2.37
C THR A 21 -7.40 0.16 -2.10
N ASP A 22 -7.20 -0.94 -2.86
CA ASP A 22 -7.97 -2.18 -2.72
C ASP A 22 -7.68 -2.87 -1.37
N ALA A 23 -8.72 -3.07 -0.57
CA ALA A 23 -8.59 -3.58 0.80
C ALA A 23 -8.00 -4.99 0.86
N ALA A 24 -8.33 -5.87 -0.10
CA ALA A 24 -7.78 -7.22 -0.15
C ALA A 24 -6.28 -7.20 -0.45
N THR A 25 -5.85 -6.33 -1.37
CA THR A 25 -4.45 -6.13 -1.72
C THR A 25 -3.68 -5.48 -0.57
N VAL A 26 -4.27 -4.49 0.11
CA VAL A 26 -3.69 -3.87 1.31
C VAL A 26 -3.41 -4.93 2.38
N LEU A 27 -4.38 -5.80 2.67
CA LEU A 27 -4.20 -6.87 3.66
C LEU A 27 -3.13 -7.87 3.23
N LYS A 28 -3.08 -8.25 1.95
CA LYS A 28 -2.02 -9.15 1.42
C LYS A 28 -0.63 -8.54 1.54
N VAL A 29 -0.47 -7.26 1.20
CA VAL A 29 0.83 -6.57 1.27
C VAL A 29 1.28 -6.40 2.72
N LEU A 30 0.37 -6.04 3.62
CA LEU A 30 0.68 -5.86 5.04
C LEU A 30 0.89 -7.17 5.80
N GLY A 31 0.17 -8.23 5.42
CA GLY A 31 0.31 -9.57 5.98
C GLY A 31 1.49 -10.36 5.39
N GLY A 32 2.13 -9.86 4.34
CA GLY A 32 3.29 -10.46 3.69
C GLY A 32 4.60 -9.75 4.02
N GLY A 33 5.70 -10.19 3.39
CA GLY A 33 7.04 -9.61 3.55
C GLY A 33 7.23 -8.22 2.92
N ASN A 34 6.21 -7.68 2.23
CA ASN A 34 6.28 -6.42 1.50
C ASN A 34 5.82 -5.20 2.31
N ALA A 35 5.45 -5.38 3.59
CA ALA A 35 5.02 -4.29 4.45
C ALA A 35 6.07 -3.17 4.58
N ALA A 36 7.36 -3.50 4.53
CA ALA A 36 8.46 -2.52 4.56
C ALA A 36 8.69 -1.78 3.22
N SER A 37 8.01 -2.20 2.16
CA SER A 37 8.11 -1.60 0.81
C SER A 37 7.02 -0.56 0.56
N VAL A 38 6.10 -0.37 1.50
CA VAL A 38 4.96 0.53 1.39
C VAL A 38 4.84 1.43 2.62
N VAL A 39 4.14 2.56 2.48
CA VAL A 39 3.74 3.42 3.59
C VAL A 39 2.23 3.59 3.63
N ARG A 40 1.68 3.64 4.83
CA ARG A 40 0.26 3.93 5.05
C ARG A 40 0.06 5.44 4.96
N VAL A 41 -0.75 5.87 4.03
CA VAL A 41 -1.18 7.26 3.89
C VAL A 41 -2.63 7.34 4.29
N LEU A 42 -2.93 8.16 5.29
CA LEU A 42 -4.31 8.43 5.67
C LEU A 42 -5.03 9.02 4.46
N ALA A 43 -6.16 8.42 4.09
CA ALA A 43 -7.06 9.04 3.14
C ALA A 43 -7.55 10.31 3.85
N LYS A 44 -7.10 11.48 3.42
CA LYS A 44 -7.54 12.74 4.00
C LYS A 44 -9.06 12.74 3.88
N GLY A 45 -9.72 12.68 5.04
CA GLY A 45 -11.16 12.82 5.13
C GLY A 45 -11.58 14.09 4.40
N ALA A 46 -12.62 13.95 3.58
CA ALA A 46 -13.39 15.06 3.04
C ALA A 46 -13.83 16.03 4.15
#